data_AF-A0A8T5VJ47-F1
#
_entry.id   AF-A0A8T5VJ47-F1
#
_cell.length_a   1.000
_cell.length_b   1.000
_cell.length_c   1.000
_cell.angle_alpha   90.00
_cell.angle_beta   90.00
_cell.angle_gamma   90.00
#
_symmetry.space_group_name_H-M   'P 1'
#
loop_
_entity.id
_entity.type
_entity.pdbx_description
1 polymer ?
#
loop_
_entity_poly.entity_id
_entity_poly.type
_entity_poly.pdbx_seq_one_letter_code
_entity_poly.pdbx_strand_id
1 'polypeptide(L)'
;MTLDPPCVVVRQAATQRIEVLAPNYKTAPPKLPEFQPCNVLTRQLRSPYESEERDGLTGGVWFEFAIHPQEPGSYAISGLTIVAKYAVDPPATREATLTLPRIAFQTFIPHVASDLPFLAAGSLSIALTINRSSDRLETGNAVTRTVTIGPRACLRCCCRRRNLLS
;
A
#
# COMPACT_ATOMS: atom_id res chain seq x y z
N MET A 1 6.12 10.51 12.46
CA MET A 1 5.62 10.20 11.09
C MET A 1 6.79 9.75 10.24
N THR A 2 6.68 8.64 9.50
CA THR A 2 7.77 8.04 8.71
C THR A 2 7.27 7.50 7.38
N LEU A 3 8.11 7.51 6.34
CA LEU A 3 7.83 6.92 5.04
C LEU A 3 8.95 5.94 4.69
N ASP A 4 8.59 4.70 4.34
CA ASP A 4 9.58 3.66 4.02
C ASP A 4 9.09 2.72 2.90
N PRO A 5 9.90 2.44 1.85
CA PRO A 5 11.17 3.10 1.54
C PRO A 5 10.99 4.51 0.93
N PRO A 6 11.99 5.40 1.00
CA PRO A 6 11.96 6.73 0.36
C PRO A 6 12.20 6.69 -1.15
N CYS A 7 12.63 5.54 -1.69
CA CYS A 7 12.80 5.29 -3.11
C CYS A 7 12.15 3.94 -3.45
N VAL A 8 11.19 3.94 -4.38
CA VAL A 8 10.33 2.78 -4.65
C VAL A 8 10.20 2.53 -6.14
N VAL A 9 10.06 1.27 -6.53
CA VAL A 9 9.79 0.92 -7.92
C VAL A 9 8.33 1.21 -8.25
N VAL A 10 8.02 1.64 -9.47
CA VAL A 10 6.63 1.87 -9.90
C VAL A 10 5.73 0.69 -9.55
N ARG A 11 4.52 0.99 -9.07
CA ARG A 11 3.47 0.06 -8.60
C ARG A 11 3.80 -0.74 -7.32
N GLN A 12 5.03 -0.67 -6.81
CA GLN A 12 5.33 -1.17 -5.46
C GLN A 12 4.88 -0.15 -4.40
N ALA A 13 4.78 -0.59 -3.15
CA ALA A 13 4.29 0.26 -2.06
C ALA A 13 5.44 0.94 -1.31
N ALA A 14 5.29 2.24 -1.06
CA ALA A 14 5.90 2.89 0.09
C ALA A 14 4.87 2.95 1.23
N THR A 15 5.31 2.73 2.46
CA THR A 15 4.45 2.70 3.65
C THR A 15 4.64 3.98 4.44
N GLN A 16 3.57 4.75 4.58
CA GLN A 16 3.52 5.93 5.42
C GLN A 16 2.93 5.57 6.77
N ARG A 17 3.73 5.66 7.84
CA ARG A 17 3.28 5.49 9.23
C ARG A 17 3.06 6.84 9.90
N ILE A 18 1.88 7.03 10.46
CA ILE A 18 1.46 8.20 11.21
C ILE A 18 1.18 7.75 12.63
N GLU A 19 1.75 8.43 13.61
CA GLU A 19 1.52 8.17 15.02
C GLU A 19 0.87 9.41 15.64
N VAL A 20 -0.21 9.18 16.38
CA VAL A 20 -0.92 10.24 17.10
C VAL A 20 -0.85 9.92 18.58
N LEU A 21 -0.25 10.83 19.35
CA LEU A 21 -0.14 10.76 20.80
C LEU A 21 -1.08 11.78 21.44
N ALA A 22 -1.51 11.53 22.67
CA ALA A 22 -2.32 12.46 23.45
C ALA A 22 -1.70 12.63 24.85
N PRO A 23 -1.83 13.80 25.50
CA PRO A 23 -1.33 14.00 26.86
C PRO A 23 -2.00 13.12 27.91
N ASN A 24 -3.24 12.72 27.66
CA ASN A 24 -4.00 11.78 28.48
C ASN A 24 -4.62 10.74 27.52
N TYR A 25 -5.83 10.23 27.79
CA TYR A 25 -6.51 9.34 26.85
C TYR A 25 -7.28 10.09 25.75
N LYS A 26 -7.42 9.42 24.59
CA LYS A 26 -8.28 9.87 23.49
C LYS A 26 -9.73 9.56 23.81
N THR A 27 -10.61 10.52 23.58
CA THR A 27 -12.06 10.34 23.82
C THR A 27 -12.83 9.91 22.58
N ALA A 28 -12.19 9.97 21.40
CA ALA A 28 -12.70 9.44 20.15
C ALA A 28 -11.53 9.05 19.22
N PRO A 29 -11.74 8.14 18.25
CA PRO A 29 -10.78 7.88 17.19
C PRO A 29 -10.40 9.16 16.43
N PRO A 30 -9.13 9.38 16.10
CA PRO A 30 -8.72 10.51 15.27
C PRO A 30 -9.38 10.47 13.87
N LYS A 31 -9.73 11.63 13.33
CA LYS A 31 -10.12 11.77 11.93
C LYS A 31 -8.85 11.83 11.08
N LEU A 32 -8.72 10.87 10.17
CA LEU A 32 -7.57 10.73 9.29
C LEU A 32 -7.70 11.57 8.03
N PRO A 33 -6.58 12.01 7.44
CA PRO A 33 -6.61 12.65 6.15
C PRO A 33 -6.98 11.64 5.06
N GLU A 34 -7.85 12.07 4.15
CA GLU A 34 -8.01 11.45 2.85
C GLU A 34 -7.10 12.17 1.87
N PHE A 35 -6.31 11.43 1.10
CA PHE A 35 -5.44 12.03 0.10
C PHE A 35 -5.19 11.08 -1.07
N GLN A 36 -5.23 11.64 -2.28
CA GLN A 36 -4.99 10.91 -3.51
C GLN A 36 -4.15 11.79 -4.45
N PRO A 37 -2.81 11.74 -4.34
CA PRO A 37 -1.94 12.46 -5.27
C PRO A 37 -2.15 11.94 -6.70
N CYS A 38 -1.93 12.79 -7.70
CA CYS A 38 -2.00 12.39 -9.11
C CYS A 38 -1.05 11.22 -9.39
N ASN A 39 -1.51 10.25 -10.19
CA ASN A 39 -0.74 9.07 -10.59
C ASN A 39 -0.17 8.25 -9.41
N VAL A 40 -0.86 8.29 -8.28
CA VAL A 40 -0.58 7.47 -7.09
C VAL A 40 -1.89 6.82 -6.68
N LEU A 41 -1.84 5.57 -6.20
CA LEU A 41 -2.96 4.91 -5.51
C LEU A 41 -2.63 4.85 -4.02
N THR A 42 -3.56 5.23 -3.15
CA THR A 42 -3.36 5.24 -1.70
C THR A 42 -4.37 4.31 -1.05
N ARG A 43 -3.92 3.58 -0.03
CA ARG A 43 -4.78 2.66 0.71
C ARG A 43 -4.39 2.66 2.17
N GLN A 44 -5.36 2.86 3.05
CA GLN A 44 -5.16 2.61 4.47
C GLN A 44 -4.98 1.10 4.73
N LEU A 45 -3.90 0.74 5.41
CA LEU A 45 -3.56 -0.63 5.77
C LEU A 45 -4.14 -0.96 7.15
N ARG A 46 -3.30 -0.93 8.19
CA ARG A 46 -3.67 -1.26 9.56
C ARG A 46 -3.76 0.00 10.42
N SER A 47 -4.57 -0.10 11.47
CA SER A 47 -4.75 0.91 12.51
C SER A 47 -4.77 0.26 13.89
N PRO A 48 -3.67 -0.36 14.34
CA PRO A 48 -3.64 -0.94 15.67
C PRO A 48 -3.51 0.15 16.74
N TYR A 49 -4.12 -0.12 17.89
CA TYR A 49 -3.99 0.69 19.09
C TYR A 49 -2.78 0.20 19.88
N GLU A 50 -1.92 1.10 20.35
CA GLU A 50 -0.79 0.77 21.21
C GLU A 50 -0.87 1.61 22.48
N SER A 51 -0.99 0.93 23.62
CA SER A 51 -0.95 1.57 24.94
C SER A 51 0.50 1.77 25.41
N GLU A 52 1.34 2.36 24.56
CA GLU A 52 2.72 2.69 24.93
C GLU A 52 2.81 4.16 25.36
N GLU A 53 3.65 4.42 26.37
CA GLU A 53 3.93 5.77 26.88
C GLU A 53 5.26 6.25 26.27
N ARG A 54 5.25 7.46 25.69
CA ARG A 54 6.43 8.07 25.08
C ARG A 54 6.45 9.57 25.35
N ASP A 55 7.58 10.07 25.84
CA ASP A 55 7.81 11.50 26.12
C ASP A 55 6.73 12.14 27.04
N GLY A 56 6.20 11.36 28.01
CA GLY A 56 5.13 11.81 28.92
C GLY A 56 3.73 11.87 28.30
N LEU A 57 3.56 11.34 27.08
CA LEU A 57 2.27 11.16 26.41
C LEU A 57 1.88 9.68 26.47
N THR A 58 0.62 9.37 26.75
CA THR A 58 0.12 7.99 26.92
C THR A 58 -0.90 7.63 25.83
N GLY A 59 -0.93 6.35 25.42
CA GLY A 59 -2.02 5.82 24.60
C GLY A 59 -1.93 6.25 23.13
N GLY A 60 -0.87 5.83 22.46
CA GLY A 60 -0.65 6.02 21.03
C GLY A 60 -1.64 5.26 20.15
N VAL A 61 -1.93 5.84 18.98
CA VAL A 61 -2.55 5.09 17.89
C VAL A 61 -1.74 5.40 16.66
N TRP A 62 -1.39 4.37 15.89
CA TRP A 62 -0.70 4.56 14.64
C TRP A 62 -1.50 4.02 13.48
N PHE A 63 -1.30 4.65 12.34
CA PHE A 63 -1.99 4.39 11.09
C PHE A 63 -0.96 4.18 9.99
N GLU A 64 -1.18 3.16 9.18
CA GLU A 64 -0.36 2.90 8.00
C GLU A 64 -1.14 3.16 6.72
N PHE A 65 -0.50 3.82 5.77
CA PHE A 65 -1.00 4.00 4.41
C PHE A 65 0.00 3.40 3.43
N ALA A 66 -0.47 2.51 2.57
CA ALA A 66 0.27 2.09 1.39
C ALA A 66 0.09 3.14 0.29
N ILE A 67 1.21 3.55 -0.30
CA ILE A 67 1.30 4.55 -1.36
C ILE A 67 1.94 3.86 -2.57
N HIS A 68 1.17 3.69 -3.64
CA HIS A 68 1.57 3.01 -4.87
C HIS A 68 1.68 4.00 -6.02
N PRO A 69 2.86 4.55 -6.31
CA PRO A 69 3.06 5.42 -7.47
C PRO A 69 2.91 4.61 -8.77
N GLN A 70 2.25 5.18 -9.77
CA GLN A 70 1.96 4.50 -11.03
C GLN A 70 2.97 4.83 -12.13
N GLU A 71 3.77 5.88 -11.95
CA GLU A 71 4.73 6.40 -12.91
C GLU A 71 6.07 6.73 -12.22
N PRO A 72 7.20 6.71 -12.96
CA PRO A 72 8.46 7.18 -12.42
C PRO A 72 8.43 8.70 -12.22
N GLY A 73 9.09 9.18 -11.16
CA GLY A 73 9.13 10.61 -10.86
C GLY A 73 9.30 10.90 -9.37
N SER A 74 9.35 12.20 -9.07
CA SER A 74 9.43 12.73 -7.72
C SER A 74 8.03 13.10 -7.23
N TYR A 75 7.66 12.57 -6.06
CA TYR A 75 6.37 12.84 -5.45
C TYR A 75 6.55 13.60 -4.14
N ALA A 76 5.59 14.47 -3.85
CA ALA A 76 5.51 15.18 -2.58
C ALA A 76 4.06 15.24 -2.10
N ILE A 77 3.86 14.97 -0.81
CA ILE A 77 2.56 15.02 -0.16
C ILE A 77 2.67 16.01 1.00
N SER A 78 1.79 17.00 1.01
CA SER A 78 1.76 18.09 1.98
C SER A 78 0.34 18.56 2.25
N GLY A 79 0.15 19.38 3.29
CA GLY A 79 -1.16 19.96 3.61
C GLY A 79 -2.15 18.97 4.21
N LEU A 80 -1.68 17.82 4.68
CA LEU A 80 -2.53 16.85 5.36
C LEU A 80 -2.75 17.27 6.82
N THR A 81 -3.97 17.06 7.31
CA THR A 81 -4.35 17.36 8.70
C THR A 81 -5.00 16.16 9.36
N ILE A 82 -4.73 15.98 10.65
CA ILE A 82 -5.42 15.02 11.53
C ILE A 82 -6.18 15.79 12.59
N VAL A 83 -7.41 15.37 12.87
CA VAL A 83 -8.18 15.92 14.00
C VAL A 83 -8.24 14.88 15.11
N ALA A 84 -7.75 15.22 16.30
CA ALA A 84 -7.74 14.34 17.47
C ALA A 84 -8.53 14.95 18.62
N LYS A 85 -9.27 14.11 19.36
CA LYS A 85 -9.97 14.49 20.59
C LYS A 85 -9.38 13.77 21.79
N TYR A 86 -9.07 14.51 22.85
CA TYR A 86 -8.45 13.97 24.06
C TYR A 86 -9.02 14.62 25.32
N ALA A 87 -8.89 13.94 26.45
CA ALA A 87 -9.26 14.46 27.76
C ALA A 87 -8.18 15.43 28.28
N VAL A 88 -8.58 16.60 28.76
CA VAL A 88 -7.67 17.55 29.43
C VAL A 88 -7.75 17.34 30.94
N ASP A 89 -8.96 17.48 31.48
CA ASP A 89 -9.32 17.23 32.87
C ASP A 89 -10.71 16.56 32.89
N PRO A 90 -10.81 15.22 33.00
CA PRO A 90 -12.08 14.51 32.84
C PRO A 90 -13.20 15.08 33.71
N PRO A 91 -14.40 15.35 33.15
CA PRO A 91 -14.89 14.91 31.84
C PRO A 91 -14.60 15.90 30.69
N ALA A 92 -13.85 16.98 30.93
CA ALA A 92 -13.56 17.99 29.91
C ALA A 92 -12.68 17.42 28.79
N THR A 93 -13.10 17.66 27.54
CA THR A 93 -12.39 17.22 26.34
C THR A 93 -11.96 18.39 25.47
N ARG A 94 -10.88 18.21 24.72
CA ARG A 94 -10.37 19.18 23.76
C ARG A 94 -10.16 18.52 22.40
N GLU A 95 -10.40 19.30 21.36
CA GLU A 95 -10.08 18.94 19.98
C GLU A 95 -8.81 19.69 19.54
N ALA A 96 -7.93 18.99 18.83
CA ALA A 96 -6.73 19.56 18.23
C ALA A 96 -6.63 19.15 16.76
N THR A 97 -6.24 20.11 15.91
CA THR A 97 -5.89 19.87 14.52
C THR A 97 -4.37 19.85 14.38
N LEU A 98 -3.83 18.71 13.93
CA LEU A 98 -2.41 18.47 13.74
C LEU A 98 -2.10 18.55 12.25
N THR A 99 -1.21 19.45 11.85
CA THR A 99 -0.70 19.50 10.47
C THR A 99 0.44 18.51 10.33
N LEU A 100 0.36 17.63 9.33
CA LEU A 100 1.41 16.65 9.07
C LEU A 100 2.57 17.29 8.29
N PRO A 101 3.82 16.90 8.60
CA PRO A 101 4.98 17.36 7.85
C PRO A 101 4.91 16.90 6.40
N ARG A 102 5.49 17.69 5.49
CA ARG A 102 5.64 17.30 4.08
C ARG A 102 6.52 16.05 3.99
N ILE A 103 6.09 15.10 3.16
CA ILE A 103 6.91 13.94 2.76
C ILE A 103 7.23 14.02 1.29
N ALA A 104 8.38 13.48 0.93
CA ALA A 104 8.82 13.34 -0.45
C ALA A 104 9.44 11.96 -0.66
N PHE A 105 9.24 11.41 -1.85
CA PHE A 105 9.81 10.13 -2.25
C PHE A 105 10.06 10.08 -3.75
N GLN A 106 10.95 9.18 -4.15
CA GLN A 106 11.31 8.97 -5.55
C GLN A 106 10.73 7.64 -6.05
N THR A 107 10.29 7.65 -7.30
CA THR A 107 9.81 6.47 -7.98
C THR A 107 10.60 6.25 -9.25
N PHE A 108 10.99 5.00 -9.52
CA PHE A 108 11.79 4.67 -10.70
C PHE A 108 11.35 3.36 -11.36
N ILE A 109 11.75 3.20 -12.62
CA ILE A 109 11.77 1.92 -13.32
C ILE A 109 13.24 1.45 -13.31
N PRO A 110 13.54 0.20 -12.93
CA PRO A 110 14.91 -0.31 -12.96
C PRO A 110 15.52 -0.15 -14.37
N HIS A 111 16.78 0.28 -14.44
CA HIS A 111 17.41 0.64 -15.72
C HIS A 111 17.34 -0.48 -16.78
N VAL A 112 17.50 -1.73 -16.34
CA VAL A 112 17.39 -2.94 -17.18
C VAL A 112 16.03 -3.14 -17.85
N ALA A 113 15.00 -2.43 -17.39
CA ALA A 113 13.62 -2.50 -17.88
C ALA A 113 13.13 -1.18 -18.50
N SER A 114 14.01 -0.20 -18.75
CA SER A 114 13.62 1.13 -19.26
C SER A 114 12.93 1.05 -20.63
N ASP A 115 13.38 0.11 -21.49
CA ASP A 115 12.90 -0.05 -22.87
C ASP A 115 12.02 -1.31 -23.06
N LEU A 116 11.59 -1.93 -21.95
CA LEU A 116 10.81 -3.16 -21.97
C LEU A 116 9.46 -2.94 -21.29
N PRO A 117 8.40 -3.69 -21.66
CA PRO A 117 7.19 -3.75 -20.86
C PRO A 117 7.51 -4.17 -19.42
N PHE A 118 7.37 -3.24 -18.48
CA PHE A 118 7.73 -3.47 -17.08
C PHE A 118 6.52 -3.88 -16.23
N LEU A 119 6.63 -5.04 -15.59
CA LEU A 119 5.69 -5.54 -14.59
C LEU A 119 6.39 -5.64 -13.23
N ALA A 120 6.09 -4.71 -12.32
CA ALA A 120 6.47 -4.84 -10.93
C ALA A 120 5.56 -5.86 -10.22
N ALA A 121 6.14 -6.94 -9.71
CA ALA A 121 5.45 -7.91 -8.89
C ALA A 121 6.37 -8.44 -7.78
N GLY A 122 5.86 -8.62 -6.57
CA GLY A 122 6.61 -9.23 -5.47
C GLY A 122 6.86 -10.74 -5.67
N SER A 123 6.06 -11.39 -6.51
CA SER A 123 6.30 -12.76 -6.97
C SER A 123 5.67 -12.98 -8.35
N LEU A 124 6.36 -13.75 -9.19
CA LEU A 124 5.95 -14.05 -10.56
C LEU A 124 5.64 -15.55 -10.70
N SER A 125 4.70 -15.86 -11.59
CA SER A 125 4.45 -17.20 -12.10
C SER A 125 4.70 -17.20 -13.61
N ILE A 126 5.38 -18.24 -14.08
CA ILE A 126 5.66 -18.46 -15.49
C ILE A 126 5.05 -19.80 -15.85
N ALA A 127 4.14 -19.79 -16.82
CA ALA A 127 3.53 -20.98 -17.38
C ALA A 127 3.93 -21.14 -18.84
N LEU A 128 4.14 -22.39 -19.24
CA LEU A 128 4.54 -22.75 -20.59
C LEU A 128 3.57 -23.75 -21.17
N THR A 129 3.02 -23.47 -22.35
CA THR A 129 2.35 -24.47 -23.16
C THR A 129 3.06 -24.61 -24.51
N ILE A 130 3.12 -25.86 -24.99
CA ILE A 130 3.69 -26.20 -26.29
C ILE A 130 2.59 -26.90 -27.07
N ASN A 131 2.14 -26.29 -28.14
CA ASN A 131 1.19 -26.87 -29.08
C ASN A 131 1.95 -27.31 -30.33
N ARG A 132 1.80 -28.58 -30.69
CA ARG A 132 2.36 -29.14 -31.91
C ARG A 132 1.27 -29.16 -32.98
N SER A 133 1.64 -28.90 -34.23
CA SER A 133 0.70 -29.02 -35.36
C SER A 133 0.32 -30.47 -35.67
N SER A 134 1.05 -31.44 -35.12
CA SER A 134 0.84 -32.89 -35.28
C SER A 134 1.44 -33.66 -34.09
N ASP A 135 0.94 -34.86 -33.82
CA ASP A 135 1.47 -35.74 -32.75
C ASP A 135 2.86 -36.31 -33.10
N ARG A 136 3.13 -36.48 -34.40
CA ARG A 136 4.41 -36.91 -34.94
C ARG A 136 5.05 -35.73 -35.68
N LEU A 137 6.13 -35.20 -35.10
CA LEU A 137 6.87 -34.08 -35.66
C LEU A 137 7.71 -34.54 -36.85
N GLU A 138 7.40 -34.02 -38.02
CA GLU A 138 8.15 -34.20 -39.26
C GLU A 138 8.78 -32.87 -39.72
N THR A 139 9.75 -32.97 -40.64
CA THR A 139 10.37 -31.79 -41.25
C THR A 139 9.30 -30.95 -41.94
N GLY A 140 9.21 -29.67 -41.58
CA GLY A 140 8.19 -28.74 -42.08
C GLY A 140 6.97 -28.58 -41.15
N ASN A 141 6.86 -29.35 -40.07
CA ASN A 141 5.84 -29.11 -39.04
C ASN A 141 6.20 -27.92 -38.15
N ALA A 142 5.17 -27.26 -37.62
CA ALA A 142 5.32 -26.10 -36.75
C ALA A 142 5.10 -26.49 -35.28
N VAL A 143 5.87 -25.85 -34.39
CA VAL A 143 5.67 -25.93 -32.94
C VAL A 143 5.43 -24.53 -32.43
N THR A 144 4.27 -24.31 -31.81
CA THR A 144 3.93 -23.04 -31.18
C THR A 144 4.18 -23.15 -29.68
N ARG A 145 5.03 -22.28 -29.16
CA ARG A 145 5.30 -22.15 -27.73
C ARG A 145 4.63 -20.88 -27.20
N THR A 146 3.75 -21.03 -26.24
CA THR A 146 3.13 -19.90 -25.54
C THR A 146 3.72 -19.80 -24.14
N VAL A 147 4.28 -18.62 -23.83
CA VAL A 147 4.81 -18.30 -22.51
C VAL A 147 3.89 -17.27 -21.87
N THR A 148 3.29 -17.63 -20.74
CA THR A 148 2.43 -16.72 -19.97
C THR A 148 3.17 -16.31 -18.71
N ILE A 149 3.36 -15.01 -18.52
CA ILE A 149 3.99 -14.42 -17.35
C ILE A 149 2.95 -13.57 -16.63
N GLY A 150 2.81 -13.77 -15.32
CA GLY A 150 1.90 -12.98 -14.51
C GLY A 150 2.27 -12.98 -13.04
N PRO A 151 1.62 -12.15 -12.22
CA PRO A 151 1.79 -12.21 -10.78
C PRO A 151 1.32 -13.58 -10.26
N ARG A 152 1.98 -14.09 -9.21
CA ARG A 152 1.50 -15.32 -8.56
C ARG A 152 0.10 -15.08 -7.99
N ALA A 153 -0.87 -15.86 -8.44
CA ALA A 153 -2.24 -15.78 -7.93
C ALA A 153 -2.24 -16.05 -6.41
N CYS A 154 -2.77 -15.11 -5.64
CA CYS A 154 -3.01 -15.32 -4.22
C CYS A 154 -4.27 -16.19 -4.08
N LEU A 155 -4.08 -17.49 -3.85
CA LEU A 155 -5.18 -18.43 -3.58
C LEU A 155 -5.89 -18.18 -2.24
N ARG A 156 -5.59 -17.10 -1.51
CA ARG A 156 -6.30 -16.66 -0.29
C ARG A 156 -7.49 -15.74 -0.60
N CYS A 157 -8.24 -16.00 -1.66
CA CYS A 157 -9.64 -15.57 -1.69
C CYS A 157 -10.47 -16.62 -0.94
N CYS A 158 -10.57 -16.47 0.37
CA CYS A 158 -11.60 -17.15 1.15
C CYS A 158 -12.95 -16.50 0.80
N CYS A 159 -13.46 -16.81 -0.38
CA CYS A 159 -14.79 -16.40 -0.82
C CYS A 159 -15.79 -17.25 -0.02
N ARG A 160 -16.18 -16.77 1.16
CA ARG A 160 -17.23 -17.37 1.99
C ARG A 160 -18.54 -17.23 1.23
N ARG A 161 -18.88 -18.18 0.35
CA ARG A 161 -20.22 -18.34 -0.23
C ARG A 161 -21.18 -18.53 0.94
N ARG A 162 -21.95 -17.48 1.25
CA ARG A 162 -23.07 -17.54 2.17
C ARG A 162 -24.19 -18.24 1.39
N ASN A 163 -24.44 -19.51 1.70
CA ASN A 163 -25.62 -20.23 1.21
C ASN A 163 -26.86 -19.49 1.70
N LEU A 164 -27.60 -18.87 0.78
CA LEU A 164 -29.00 -18.53 0.95
C LEU A 164 -29.77 -19.70 0.33
N LEU A 165 -30.20 -20.63 1.18
CA LEU A 165 -31.32 -21.51 0.87
C LEU A 165 -32.59 -20.74 1.25
N SER A 166 -33.46 -20.54 0.27
CA SER A 166 -34.89 -20.33 0.49
C SER A 166 -35.61 -21.65 0.22
#